data_AF-A0A8T5FQ84-F1
#
_entry.id   AF-A0A8T5FQ84-F1
#
_cell.length_a   1.000
_cell.length_b   1.000
_cell.length_c   1.000
_cell.angle_alpha   90.00
_cell.angle_beta   90.00
_cell.angle_gamma   90.00
#
_symmetry.space_group_name_H-M   'P 1'
#
loop_
_entity.id
_entity.type
_entity.pdbx_description
1 polymer ?
#
loop_
_entity_poly.entity_id
_entity_poly.type
_entity_poly.pdbx_seq_one_letter_code
_entity_poly.pdbx_strand_id
1 'polypeptide(L)' 'MSQLTQQIHSSEIGDILENSLNGIRPKKEDYLRLLKSDDVYLMGLVAVNITRKKFG' A
#
# COMPACT_ATOMS: atom_id res chain seq x y z
N MET A 1 11.03 8.54 -9.72
CA MET A 1 10.21 7.71 -8.81
C MET A 1 10.17 8.41 -7.45
N SER A 2 9.02 8.38 -6.76
CA SER A 2 8.94 8.95 -5.41
C SER A 2 9.64 8.05 -4.39
N GLN A 3 10.08 8.60 -3.25
CA GLN A 3 10.65 7.82 -2.15
C GLN A 3 9.67 6.74 -1.64
N LEU A 4 8.37 7.03 -1.66
CA LEU A 4 7.32 6.06 -1.33
C LEU A 4 7.30 4.89 -2.33
N THR A 5 7.42 5.17 -3.62
CA THR A 5 7.45 4.13 -4.67
C THR A 5 8.62 3.16 -4.47
N GLN A 6 9.79 3.66 -4.07
CA GLN A 6 10.95 2.80 -3.80
C GLN A 6 10.75 1.91 -2.58
N GLN A 7 10.16 2.44 -1.50
CA GLN A 7 9.85 1.66 -0.30
C GLN A 7 8.78 0.59 -0.57
N ILE A 8 7.82 0.88 -1.45
CA ILE A 8 6.81 -0.09 -1.90
C ILE A 8 7.47 -1.26 -2.61
N HIS A 9 8.40 -1.03 -3.54
CA HIS A 9 9.07 -2.12 -4.26
C HIS A 9 9.96 -3.02 -3.38
N SER A 10 10.36 -2.57 -2.20
CA SER A 10 11.12 -3.38 -1.24
C SER A 10 10.26 -4.20 -0.28
N SER A 11 8.94 -3.98 -0.25
CA SER A 11 8.02 -4.63 0.70
C SER A 11 7.46 -5.94 0.13
N GLU A 12 7.26 -6.95 0.98
CA GLU A 12 6.61 -8.21 0.56
C GLU A 12 5.15 -8.00 0.14
N ILE A 13 4.51 -6.93 0.61
CA ILE A 13 3.13 -6.53 0.25
C ILE A 13 3.12 -5.38 -0.76
N GLY A 14 4.26 -5.07 -1.37
CA GLY A 14 4.45 -3.94 -2.27
C GLY A 14 3.48 -3.92 -3.44
N ASP A 15 3.23 -5.07 -4.04
CA ASP A 15 2.24 -5.25 -5.12
C ASP A 15 0.82 -4.84 -4.68
N ILE A 16 0.42 -5.22 -3.46
CA ILE A 16 -0.90 -4.88 -2.90
C ILE A 16 -1.01 -3.37 -2.66
N LEU A 17 0.05 -2.77 -2.14
CA LEU A 17 0.12 -1.34 -1.83
C LEU A 17 0.15 -0.48 -3.10
N GLU A 18 0.91 -0.89 -4.12
CA GLU A 18 0.94 -0.23 -5.43
C GLU A 18 -0.43 -0.31 -6.12
N ASN A 19 -1.07 -1.48 -6.10
CA ASN A 19 -2.43 -1.65 -6.61
C ASN A 19 -3.43 -0.72 -5.90
N SER A 20 -3.30 -0.58 -4.58
CA SER A 20 -4.16 0.31 -3.79
C SER A 20 -3.98 1.79 -4.18
N LEU A 21 -2.74 2.24 -4.43
CA LEU A 21 -2.48 3.60 -4.96
C LEU A 21 -3.10 3.84 -6.34
N ASN A 22 -3.19 2.77 -7.14
CA ASN A 22 -3.85 2.76 -8.45
C ASN A 22 -5.38 2.58 -8.35
N GLY A 23 -5.95 2.54 -7.14
CA GLY A 23 -7.39 2.44 -6.90
C GLY A 23 -7.94 1.01 -7.02
N ILE A 24 -7.07 0.00 -7.12
CA ILE A 24 -7.46 -1.41 -7.16
C ILE A 24 -7.59 -1.91 -5.73
N ARG A 25 -8.77 -2.42 -5.37
CA ARG A 25 -9.04 -2.96 -4.04
C ARG A 25 -8.29 -4.30 -3.83
N PRO A 26 -7.66 -4.53 -2.67
CA PRO A 26 -7.09 -5.84 -2.35
C PRO A 26 -8.14 -6.95 -2.36
N LYS A 27 -7.74 -8.14 -2.83
CA LYS A 27 -8.56 -9.35 -2.90
C LYS A 27 -8.47 -10.15 -1.60
N LYS A 28 -9.25 -11.24 -1.52
CA LYS A 28 -9.32 -12.12 -0.34
C LYS A 28 -7.95 -12.66 0.08
N GLU A 29 -7.11 -13.04 -0.88
CA GLU A 29 -5.76 -13.55 -0.65
C GLU A 29 -4.80 -12.47 -0.11
N ASP A 30 -4.99 -11.23 -0.55
CA ASP A 30 -4.18 -10.08 -0.12
C ASP A 30 -4.42 -9.73 1.35
N TYR A 31 -5.65 -9.92 1.86
CA TYR A 31 -5.97 -9.59 3.24
C TYR A 31 -5.10 -10.36 4.25
N LEU A 32 -4.80 -11.63 3.97
CA LEU A 32 -3.96 -12.41 4.87
C LEU A 32 -2.52 -11.91 4.88
N ARG A 33 -1.98 -11.49 3.72
CA ARG A 33 -0.65 -10.90 3.59
C ARG A 33 -0.58 -9.56 4.31
N LEU A 34 -1.57 -8.70 4.11
CA LEU A 34 -1.69 -7.42 4.82
C LEU A 34 -1.75 -7.60 6.34
N LEU A 35 -2.52 -8.57 6.83
CA LEU A 35 -2.64 -8.82 8.27
C LEU A 35 -1.38 -9.42 8.91
N LYS A 36 -0.54 -10.11 8.13
CA LYS A 36 0.70 -10.75 8.61
C LYS A 36 1.94 -9.88 8.47
N SER A 37 1.88 -8.84 7.64
CA SER A 37 3.03 -8.01 7.32
C SER A 37 3.35 -7.04 8.45
N ASP A 38 4.64 -6.92 8.75
CA ASP A 38 5.17 -5.93 9.70
C ASP A 38 5.33 -4.53 9.06
N ASP A 39 5.04 -4.37 7.77
CA ASP A 39 5.19 -3.11 7.02
C ASP A 39 4.04 -2.11 7.31
N VAL A 40 3.61 -2.05 8.58
CA VAL A 40 2.49 -1.21 9.06
C VAL A 40 2.73 0.28 8.78
N TYR A 41 3.98 0.74 8.91
CA TYR A 41 4.36 2.12 8.56
C TYR A 41 4.07 2.43 7.09
N LEU A 42 4.43 1.52 6.20
CA LEU A 42 4.25 1.68 4.77
C LEU A 42 2.76 1.65 4.39
N MET A 43 1.96 0.78 5.03
CA MET A 43 0.50 0.80 4.91
C MET A 43 -0.08 2.16 5.29
N GLY A 44 0.41 2.76 6.39
CA GLY A 44 0.02 4.10 6.83
C GLY A 44 0.34 5.18 5.79
N LEU A 45 1.54 5.17 5.22
CA LEU A 45 1.92 6.11 4.16
C LEU A 45 1.03 6.01 2.92
N VAL A 46 0.72 4.78 2.50
CA VAL A 46 -0.18 4.52 1.37
C VAL A 46 -1.60 4.98 1.67
N ALA A 47 -2.12 4.69 2.86
CA ALA A 47 -3.45 5.15 3.28
C ALA A 47 -3.55 6.69 3.31
N VAL A 48 -2.52 7.39 3.78
CA VAL A 48 -2.44 8.86 3.72
C VAL A 48 -2.46 9.36 2.28
N ASN A 49 -1.69 8.73 1.39
CA ASN A 49 -1.67 9.11 -0.03
C ASN A 49 -3.05 8.94 -0.68
N ILE A 50 -3.70 7.79 -0.45
CA ILE A 50 -5.06 7.51 -0.94
C ILE A 50 -6.06 8.55 -0.41
N THR A 51 -5.98 8.88 0.89
CA THR A 51 -6.87 9.85 1.53
C THR A 51 -6.69 11.25 0.92
N ARG A 52 -5.46 11.72 0.78
CA ARG A 52 -5.17 13.02 0.15
C ARG A 52 -5.65 13.08 -1.30
N LYS A 53 -5.40 12.02 -2.08
CA LYS A 53 -5.87 11.94 -3.47
C LYS A 53 -7.41 11.99 -3.57
N LYS A 54 -8.11 11.46 -2.57
CA LYS A 54 -9.58 11.40 -2.56
C LYS A 54 -10.25 12.65 -1.97
N PHE A 55 -9.62 13.31 -1.00
CA PHE A 55 -10.28 14.33 -0.18
C PHE A 55 -9.54 15.68 -0.09
N GLY A 56 -8.29 15.79 -0.57
CA GLY A 56 -7.46 16.99 -0.44
C GLY A 56 -6.62 16.98 0.83
#